data_AF-A0A9E2AI86-F1
#
_entry.id   AF-A0A9E2AI86-F1
#
_cell.length_a   1.000
_cell.length_b   1.000
_cell.length_c   1.000
_cell.angle_alpha   90.00
_cell.angle_beta   90.00
_cell.angle_gamma   90.00
#
_symmetry.space_group_name_H-M   'P 1'
#
loop_
_entity.id
_entity.type
_entity.pdbx_description
1 polymer ?
#
loop_
_entity_poly.entity_id
_entity_poly.type
_entity_poly.pdbx_seq_one_letter_code
_entity_poly.pdbx_strand_id
1 'polypeptide(L)'
;WDLPESQISIFQDQQPISIGHFIVTPILSNHYEFPDPELREKALGGNQVIDQPLVPPVKLLDYKMGGHYTLHITHPKGSIVIQGSAGYKNGTLDSLSADVLFMGIAGLGTQSEDYRQAYFGQMLDIIDPQQVFLIHWDGFTAPIDGPLNSECLLLEKYMPSKINVSFDAAIEAVTMRPDMNAHLLPRWKKVVLFE
;
A
#
# COMPACT_ATOMS: atom_id res chain seq x y z
N TRP A 1 -23.11 -6.22 3.37
CA TRP A 1 -22.85 -7.23 4.41
C TRP A 1 -23.79 -8.38 4.10
N ASP A 2 -23.31 -9.62 4.13
CA ASP A 2 -23.93 -10.83 3.55
C ASP A 2 -23.51 -11.15 2.10
N LEU A 3 -22.19 -11.06 1.84
CA LEU A 3 -21.64 -11.65 0.60
C LEU A 3 -21.59 -13.18 0.80
N PRO A 4 -22.15 -13.99 -0.11
CA PRO A 4 -22.10 -15.45 0.02
C PRO A 4 -20.65 -15.94 0.11
N GLU A 5 -20.36 -16.90 1.00
CA GLU A 5 -19.02 -17.51 1.15
C GLU A 5 -18.44 -18.00 -0.18
N SER A 6 -19.30 -18.47 -1.10
CA SER A 6 -18.91 -18.89 -2.45
C SER A 6 -18.36 -17.76 -3.34
N GLN A 7 -18.51 -16.50 -2.93
CA GLN A 7 -17.97 -15.32 -3.61
C GLN A 7 -16.74 -14.74 -2.89
N ILE A 8 -16.28 -15.38 -1.81
CA ILE A 8 -15.08 -15.01 -1.06
C ILE A 8 -13.99 -16.02 -1.38
N SER A 9 -12.78 -15.54 -1.63
CA SER A 9 -11.60 -16.38 -1.79
C SER A 9 -10.45 -15.77 -0.99
N ILE A 10 -9.66 -16.64 -0.36
CA ILE A 10 -8.49 -16.23 0.42
C ILE A 10 -7.28 -16.26 -0.49
N PHE A 11 -6.50 -15.18 -0.48
CA PHE A 11 -5.22 -15.18 -1.18
C PHE A 11 -4.25 -16.18 -0.55
N GLN A 12 -3.62 -16.96 -1.42
CA GLN A 12 -2.46 -17.76 -1.07
C GLN A 12 -1.22 -17.07 -1.64
N ASP A 13 -0.15 -17.03 -0.86
CA ASP A 13 1.09 -16.37 -1.26
C ASP A 13 1.60 -16.92 -2.61
N GLN A 14 1.91 -16.00 -3.52
CA GLN A 14 2.41 -16.26 -4.87
C GLN A 14 1.49 -17.12 -5.75
N GLN A 15 0.22 -17.32 -5.35
CA GLN A 15 -0.74 -18.05 -6.17
C GLN A 15 -1.55 -17.11 -7.06
N PRO A 16 -1.35 -17.15 -8.39
CA PRO A 16 -2.03 -16.26 -9.31
C PRO A 16 -3.53 -16.57 -9.41
N ILE A 17 -4.34 -15.51 -9.52
CA ILE A 17 -5.78 -15.59 -9.75
C ILE A 17 -6.09 -14.87 -11.06
N SER A 18 -6.87 -15.50 -11.94
CA SER A 18 -7.29 -14.91 -13.22
C SER A 18 -8.63 -14.22 -13.10
N ILE A 19 -8.69 -12.96 -13.54
CA ILE A 19 -9.92 -12.16 -13.64
C ILE A 19 -9.99 -11.58 -15.05
N GLY A 20 -10.69 -12.25 -15.96
CA GLY A 20 -10.65 -11.92 -17.38
C GLY A 20 -9.23 -12.06 -17.93
N HIS A 21 -8.68 -11.00 -18.51
CA HIS A 21 -7.30 -10.95 -19.01
C HIS A 21 -6.26 -10.54 -17.95
N PHE A 22 -6.70 -10.24 -16.72
CA PHE A 22 -5.79 -9.90 -15.64
C PHE A 22 -5.36 -11.15 -14.89
N ILE A 23 -4.08 -11.26 -14.59
CA ILE A 23 -3.53 -12.22 -13.64
C ILE A 23 -3.07 -11.43 -12.42
N VAL A 24 -3.66 -11.71 -11.27
CA VAL A 24 -3.33 -11.07 -9.99
C VAL A 24 -2.57 -12.07 -9.14
N THR A 25 -1.29 -11.80 -8.90
CA THR A 25 -0.42 -12.59 -8.04
C THR A 25 -0.20 -11.84 -6.72
N PRO A 26 -0.85 -12.26 -5.62
CA PRO A 26 -0.63 -11.68 -4.31
C PRO A 26 0.70 -12.17 -3.74
N ILE A 27 1.54 -11.25 -3.26
CA ILE A 27 2.85 -11.53 -2.69
C ILE A 27 2.83 -11.10 -1.23
N LEU A 28 2.98 -12.05 -0.32
CA LEU A 28 2.95 -11.80 1.11
C LEU A 28 4.05 -10.83 1.49
N SER A 29 3.66 -9.73 2.11
CA SER A 29 4.51 -8.61 2.47
C SER A 29 4.20 -8.16 3.90
N ASN A 30 4.94 -7.19 4.41
CA ASN A 30 4.62 -6.56 5.68
C ASN A 30 3.79 -5.30 5.44
N HIS A 31 2.88 -5.03 6.36
CA HIS A 31 2.25 -3.72 6.47
C HIS A 31 3.31 -2.68 6.90
N TYR A 32 2.96 -1.40 6.79
CA TYR A 32 3.72 -0.33 7.44
C TYR A 32 3.98 -0.67 8.91
N GLU A 33 5.24 -0.55 9.32
CA GLU A 33 5.67 -0.92 10.66
C GLU A 33 5.64 0.28 11.59
N PHE A 34 4.62 0.38 12.44
CA PHE A 34 4.52 1.47 13.40
C PHE A 34 5.78 1.53 14.29
N PRO A 35 6.45 2.69 14.41
CA PRO A 35 7.65 2.84 15.23
C PRO A 35 7.43 2.54 16.71
N ASP A 36 6.23 2.85 17.24
CA ASP A 36 5.81 2.50 18.60
C ASP A 36 5.31 1.03 18.63
N PRO A 37 5.99 0.12 19.35
CA PRO A 37 5.60 -1.28 19.42
C PRO A 37 4.21 -1.53 20.04
N GLU A 38 3.80 -0.74 21.04
CA GLU A 38 2.48 -0.90 21.64
C GLU A 38 1.38 -0.44 20.69
N LEU A 39 1.62 0.66 19.96
CA LEU A 39 0.71 1.12 18.92
C LEU A 39 0.65 0.09 17.80
N ARG A 40 1.78 -0.48 17.38
CA ARG A 40 1.86 -1.54 16.36
C ARG A 40 1.00 -2.73 16.75
N GLU A 41 1.15 -3.23 17.97
CA GLU A 41 0.39 -4.38 18.46
C GLU A 41 -1.12 -4.10 18.48
N LYS A 42 -1.53 -2.92 18.96
CA LYS A 42 -2.95 -2.53 19.00
C LYS A 42 -3.53 -2.30 17.61
N ALA A 43 -2.81 -1.63 16.72
CA ALA A 43 -3.28 -1.23 15.39
C ALA A 43 -3.33 -2.41 14.41
N LEU A 44 -2.39 -3.34 14.49
CA LEU A 44 -2.32 -4.51 13.59
C LEU A 44 -2.96 -5.77 14.20
N GLY A 45 -3.35 -5.72 15.47
CA GLY A 45 -3.95 -6.86 16.18
C GLY A 45 -2.94 -7.85 16.76
N GLY A 46 -1.63 -7.58 16.64
CA GLY A 46 -0.57 -8.45 17.14
C GLY A 46 -0.59 -9.81 16.47
N ASN A 47 -0.50 -10.88 17.27
CA ASN A 47 -0.56 -12.27 16.80
C ASN A 47 -1.98 -12.86 16.88
N GLN A 48 -3.01 -12.01 16.98
CA GLN A 48 -4.40 -12.45 17.07
C GLN A 48 -4.96 -12.76 15.68
N VAL A 49 -5.85 -13.73 15.60
CA VAL A 49 -6.56 -14.09 14.36
C VAL A 49 -8.06 -13.88 14.54
N ILE A 50 -8.74 -13.54 13.45
CA ILE A 50 -10.20 -13.56 13.37
C ILE A 50 -10.60 -14.95 12.92
N ASP A 51 -11.14 -15.77 13.82
CA ASP A 51 -11.54 -17.15 13.55
C ASP A 51 -13.02 -17.29 13.11
N GLN A 52 -13.83 -16.26 13.35
CA GLN A 52 -15.22 -16.17 12.90
C GLN A 52 -15.53 -14.76 12.36
N PRO A 53 -16.41 -14.63 11.35
CA PRO A 53 -16.78 -13.33 10.80
C PRO A 53 -17.27 -12.34 11.88
N LEU A 54 -16.75 -11.11 11.83
CA LEU A 54 -17.24 -10.02 12.68
C LEU A 54 -18.58 -9.49 12.15
N VAL A 55 -19.59 -9.39 13.01
CA VAL A 55 -20.92 -8.85 12.66
C VAL A 55 -21.08 -7.46 13.26
N PRO A 56 -21.07 -6.38 12.44
CA PRO A 56 -21.20 -5.01 12.94
C PRO A 56 -22.51 -4.77 13.74
N PRO A 57 -22.48 -3.86 14.74
CA PRO A 57 -21.36 -2.99 15.10
C PRO A 57 -20.31 -3.70 15.96
N VAL A 58 -19.04 -3.62 15.55
CA VAL A 58 -17.85 -4.10 16.28
C VAL A 58 -16.85 -2.96 16.44
N LYS A 59 -15.90 -3.08 17.37
CA LYS A 59 -14.90 -2.02 17.58
C LYS A 59 -13.85 -2.06 16.47
N LEU A 60 -13.29 -0.90 16.14
CA LEU A 60 -12.20 -0.79 15.15
C LEU A 60 -11.04 -1.75 15.47
N LEU A 61 -10.66 -1.84 16.76
CA LEU A 61 -9.56 -2.71 17.21
C LEU A 61 -9.89 -4.20 17.21
N ASP A 62 -11.13 -4.61 16.92
CA ASP A 62 -11.50 -6.02 16.77
C ASP A 62 -11.07 -6.56 15.40
N TYR A 63 -10.86 -5.69 14.40
CA TYR A 63 -10.30 -6.06 13.10
C TYR A 63 -8.80 -6.32 13.23
N LYS A 64 -8.40 -7.61 13.25
CA LYS A 64 -7.00 -8.05 13.27
C LYS A 64 -6.50 -8.23 11.85
N MET A 65 -5.24 -7.88 11.62
CA MET A 65 -4.60 -8.08 10.32
C MET A 65 -4.33 -9.58 10.10
N GLY A 66 -4.90 -10.15 9.04
CA GLY A 66 -4.62 -11.53 8.62
C GLY A 66 -3.37 -11.67 7.73
N GLY A 67 -2.84 -10.54 7.25
CA GLY A 67 -1.70 -10.46 6.34
C GLY A 67 -1.77 -9.19 5.51
N HIS A 68 -0.63 -8.80 4.93
CA HIS A 68 -0.55 -7.73 3.95
C HIS A 68 0.03 -8.29 2.66
N TYR A 69 -0.48 -7.86 1.51
CA TYR A 69 -0.01 -8.34 0.21
C TYR A 69 0.39 -7.17 -0.68
N THR A 70 1.56 -7.30 -1.29
CA THR A 70 1.89 -6.60 -2.52
C THR A 70 1.16 -7.30 -3.65
N LEU A 71 0.43 -6.59 -4.50
CA LEU A 71 -0.26 -7.21 -5.64
C LEU A 71 0.54 -6.97 -6.91
N HIS A 72 1.02 -8.03 -7.54
CA HIS A 72 1.56 -7.98 -8.89
C HIS A 72 0.46 -8.37 -9.87
N ILE A 73 0.12 -7.46 -10.78
CA ILE A 73 -0.97 -7.61 -11.73
C ILE A 73 -0.38 -7.56 -13.12
N THR A 74 -0.57 -8.62 -13.91
CA THR A 74 -0.17 -8.64 -15.31
C THR A 74 -1.39 -8.67 -16.23
N HIS A 75 -1.23 -8.03 -17.38
CA HIS A 75 -2.22 -7.95 -18.45
C HIS A 75 -1.46 -7.95 -19.79
N PRO A 76 -2.04 -8.40 -20.92
CA PRO A 76 -1.38 -8.36 -22.22
C PRO A 76 -0.88 -6.98 -22.70
N LYS A 77 -1.34 -5.91 -22.05
CA LYS A 77 -0.96 -4.51 -22.36
C LYS A 77 0.12 -3.94 -21.41
N GLY A 78 0.42 -4.63 -20.32
CA GLY A 78 1.35 -4.13 -19.31
C GLY A 78 1.14 -4.73 -17.93
N SER A 79 1.95 -4.27 -17.00
CA SER A 79 2.10 -4.82 -15.66
C SER A 79 2.06 -3.73 -14.60
N ILE A 80 1.47 -4.06 -13.45
CA ILE A 80 1.26 -3.16 -12.33
C ILE A 80 1.73 -3.85 -11.06
N VAL A 81 2.41 -3.13 -10.19
CA VAL A 81 2.60 -3.50 -8.79
C VAL A 81 1.83 -2.52 -7.90
N ILE A 82 1.08 -3.04 -6.93
CA ILE A 82 0.38 -2.23 -5.93
C ILE A 82 0.95 -2.58 -4.55
N GLN A 83 1.60 -1.61 -3.93
CA GLN A 83 2.01 -1.65 -2.55
C GLN A 83 1.11 -0.70 -1.73
N GLY A 84 0.03 -1.25 -1.19
CA GLY A 84 -1.03 -0.45 -0.55
C GLY A 84 -0.60 0.26 0.75
N SER A 85 0.38 -0.28 1.46
CA SER A 85 0.93 0.30 2.68
C SER A 85 2.45 0.45 2.57
N ALA A 86 3.02 1.45 3.23
CA ALA A 86 4.45 1.75 3.23
C ALA A 86 5.31 0.76 4.06
N GLY A 87 5.07 -0.54 3.90
CA GLY A 87 5.85 -1.63 4.47
C GLY A 87 6.45 -2.52 3.37
N TYR A 88 7.35 -3.41 3.73
CA TYR A 88 8.03 -4.28 2.78
C TYR A 88 8.52 -5.55 3.45
N LYS A 89 8.80 -6.57 2.64
CA LYS A 89 9.44 -7.82 3.07
C LYS A 89 10.56 -8.14 2.11
N ASN A 90 11.79 -8.17 2.63
CA ASN A 90 12.97 -8.42 1.80
C ASN A 90 12.91 -9.80 1.13
N GLY A 91 13.39 -9.86 -0.12
CA GLY A 91 13.55 -11.11 -0.87
C GLY A 91 12.25 -11.69 -1.43
N THR A 92 11.11 -10.99 -1.30
CA THR A 92 9.84 -11.45 -1.88
C THR A 92 9.54 -10.84 -3.24
N LEU A 93 10.25 -9.80 -3.63
CA LEU A 93 9.99 -9.02 -4.84
C LEU A 93 11.04 -9.20 -5.94
N ASP A 94 12.14 -9.92 -5.66
CA ASP A 94 13.33 -10.01 -6.52
C ASP A 94 13.08 -10.61 -7.91
N SER A 95 11.96 -11.32 -8.09
CA SER A 95 11.57 -11.94 -9.37
C SER A 95 10.50 -11.14 -10.13
N LEU A 96 10.11 -9.97 -9.60
CA LEU A 96 9.03 -9.16 -10.13
C LEU A 96 9.60 -7.94 -10.85
N SER A 97 8.88 -7.50 -11.87
CA SER A 97 9.07 -6.20 -12.52
C SER A 97 7.70 -5.68 -12.91
N ALA A 98 7.54 -4.36 -12.99
CA ALA A 98 6.29 -3.79 -13.46
C ALA A 98 6.49 -2.47 -14.19
N ASP A 99 5.68 -2.20 -15.21
CA ASP A 99 5.70 -0.93 -15.92
C ASP A 99 5.23 0.23 -15.01
N VAL A 100 4.26 -0.06 -14.15
CA VAL A 100 3.60 0.90 -13.25
C VAL A 100 3.65 0.40 -11.81
N LEU A 101 4.04 1.28 -10.89
CA LEU A 101 3.97 1.05 -9.45
C LEU A 101 2.97 2.01 -8.79
N PHE A 102 2.04 1.48 -8.02
CA PHE A 102 1.27 2.24 -7.04
C PHE A 102 1.90 2.09 -5.66
N MET A 103 2.52 3.15 -5.15
CA MET A 103 3.34 3.14 -3.93
C MET A 103 2.65 3.90 -2.79
N GLY A 104 2.28 3.19 -1.72
CA GLY A 104 1.76 3.78 -0.49
C GLY A 104 2.82 4.58 0.27
N ILE A 105 2.51 5.81 0.68
CA ILE A 105 3.49 6.67 1.38
C ILE A 105 3.06 7.15 2.78
N ALA A 106 1.85 6.80 3.24
CA ALA A 106 1.41 7.14 4.60
C ALA A 106 2.41 6.64 5.64
N GLY A 107 2.70 7.50 6.62
CA GLY A 107 3.55 7.17 7.77
C GLY A 107 5.07 7.14 7.49
N LEU A 108 5.54 7.25 6.24
CA LEU A 108 6.98 7.33 5.97
C LEU A 108 7.65 8.51 6.69
N GLY A 109 6.94 9.62 6.89
CA GLY A 109 7.46 10.77 7.63
C GLY A 109 7.79 10.51 9.12
N THR A 110 7.26 9.45 9.74
CA THR A 110 7.63 9.05 11.11
C THR A 110 8.73 7.97 11.14
N GLN A 111 9.20 7.50 9.99
CA GLN A 111 10.18 6.42 9.91
C GLN A 111 11.62 6.94 9.97
N SER A 112 12.55 6.04 10.32
CA SER A 112 13.97 6.32 10.20
C SER A 112 14.39 6.45 8.73
N GLU A 113 15.54 7.06 8.50
CA GLU A 113 16.15 7.11 7.18
C GLU A 113 16.39 5.70 6.61
N ASP A 114 16.97 4.81 7.43
CA ASP A 114 17.25 3.42 7.03
C ASP A 114 15.99 2.67 6.57
N TYR A 115 14.86 2.84 7.28
CA TYR A 115 13.60 2.21 6.89
C TYR A 115 13.10 2.76 5.55
N ARG A 116 13.16 4.09 5.36
CA ARG A 116 12.76 4.73 4.10
C ARG A 116 13.64 4.26 2.94
N GLN A 117 14.95 4.23 3.13
CA GLN A 117 15.89 3.74 2.12
C GLN A 117 15.63 2.29 1.75
N ALA A 118 15.40 1.42 2.74
CA ALA A 118 15.08 0.02 2.47
C ALA A 118 13.72 -0.13 1.76
N TYR A 119 12.70 0.63 2.16
CA TYR A 119 11.40 0.65 1.47
C TYR A 119 11.55 1.10 0.01
N PHE A 120 12.24 2.22 -0.25
CA PHE A 120 12.47 2.71 -1.60
C PHE A 120 13.36 1.77 -2.41
N GLY A 121 14.32 1.08 -1.81
CA GLY A 121 15.11 0.05 -2.49
C GLY A 121 14.22 -1.10 -2.98
N GLN A 122 13.33 -1.60 -2.12
CA GLN A 122 12.38 -2.65 -2.52
C GLN A 122 11.39 -2.17 -3.58
N MET A 123 10.87 -0.95 -3.47
CA MET A 123 9.82 -0.46 -4.36
C MET A 123 10.34 0.10 -5.69
N LEU A 124 11.48 0.78 -5.67
CA LEU A 124 12.01 1.49 -6.83
C LEU A 124 13.16 0.74 -7.48
N ASP A 125 14.10 0.17 -6.71
CA ASP A 125 15.27 -0.51 -7.31
C ASP A 125 14.98 -1.95 -7.72
N ILE A 126 14.25 -2.70 -6.90
CA ILE A 126 13.97 -4.11 -7.19
C ILE A 126 12.88 -4.27 -8.25
N ILE A 127 11.80 -3.49 -8.15
CA ILE A 127 10.68 -3.56 -9.10
C ILE A 127 11.00 -2.84 -10.42
N ASP A 128 11.88 -1.82 -10.37
CA ASP A 128 12.31 -1.00 -11.51
C ASP A 128 11.18 -0.46 -12.40
N PRO A 129 10.19 0.28 -11.84
CA PRO A 129 9.06 0.77 -12.61
C PRO A 129 9.36 2.05 -13.38
N GLN A 130 8.76 2.22 -14.57
CA GLN A 130 8.86 3.48 -15.32
C GLN A 130 7.94 4.58 -14.77
N GLN A 131 6.78 4.20 -14.24
CA GLN A 131 5.77 5.13 -13.72
C GLN A 131 5.43 4.79 -12.27
N VAL A 132 5.54 5.77 -11.37
CA VAL A 132 5.27 5.62 -9.94
C VAL A 132 4.11 6.54 -9.55
N PHE A 133 2.98 5.96 -9.17
CA PHE A 133 1.83 6.67 -8.63
C PHE A 133 1.84 6.60 -7.10
N LEU A 134 1.99 7.75 -6.45
CA LEU A 134 1.95 7.81 -4.99
C LEU A 134 0.48 7.71 -4.53
N ILE A 135 0.21 6.75 -3.64
CA ILE A 135 -1.12 6.46 -3.10
C ILE A 135 -1.10 6.43 -1.57
N HIS A 136 -2.28 6.24 -0.98
CA HIS A 136 -2.45 6.05 0.47
C HIS A 136 -1.80 7.18 1.27
N TRP A 137 -2.06 8.42 0.87
CA TRP A 137 -1.57 9.65 1.51
C TRP A 137 -2.71 10.60 1.91
N ASP A 138 -3.94 10.29 1.48
CA ASP A 138 -5.16 11.03 1.71
C ASP A 138 -5.74 10.78 3.12
N GLY A 139 -6.45 11.78 3.65
CA GLY A 139 -7.04 11.71 4.98
C GLY A 139 -8.25 10.79 5.01
N PHE A 140 -8.24 9.77 5.89
CA PHE A 140 -9.28 8.73 5.97
C PHE A 140 -10.71 9.24 6.22
N THR A 141 -10.86 10.42 6.80
CA THR A 141 -12.16 11.03 7.13
C THR A 141 -12.35 12.40 6.49
N ALA A 142 -11.46 12.79 5.56
CA ALA A 142 -11.59 14.04 4.86
C ALA A 142 -12.76 13.99 3.85
N PRO A 143 -13.45 15.12 3.60
CA PRO A 143 -14.45 15.19 2.53
C PRO A 143 -13.84 14.84 1.17
N ILE A 144 -14.60 14.12 0.35
CA ILE A 144 -14.15 13.75 -1.01
C ILE A 144 -14.21 14.94 -1.99
N ASP A 145 -15.06 15.93 -1.68
CA ASP A 145 -15.21 17.19 -2.40
C ASP A 145 -14.46 18.34 -1.70
N GLY A 146 -14.06 19.35 -2.46
CA GLY A 146 -13.29 20.50 -1.94
C GLY A 146 -11.77 20.27 -2.02
N PRO A 147 -10.93 21.04 -1.29
CA PRO A 147 -9.49 20.84 -1.27
C PRO A 147 -9.10 19.44 -0.77
N LEU A 148 -8.07 18.82 -1.36
CA LEU A 148 -7.53 17.57 -0.85
C LEU A 148 -6.93 17.81 0.53
N ASN A 149 -7.32 16.98 1.49
CA ASN A 149 -6.72 16.96 2.82
C ASN A 149 -6.10 15.59 3.07
N SER A 150 -4.83 15.61 3.46
CA SER A 150 -4.02 14.45 3.83
C SER A 150 -4.01 14.19 5.34
N GLU A 151 -4.47 15.15 6.14
CA GLU A 151 -4.50 15.05 7.59
C GLU A 151 -5.48 13.95 8.01
N CYS A 152 -4.96 12.94 8.68
CA CYS A 152 -5.77 11.98 9.41
C CYS A 152 -5.70 12.34 10.89
N LEU A 153 -6.63 13.19 11.35
CA LEU A 153 -6.64 13.73 12.72
C LEU A 153 -6.52 12.65 13.81
N LEU A 154 -7.08 11.45 13.56
CA LEU A 154 -6.96 10.31 14.48
C LEU A 154 -5.52 9.79 14.54
N LEU A 155 -4.85 9.64 13.39
CA LEU A 155 -3.48 9.13 13.32
C LEU A 155 -2.45 10.18 13.74
N GLU A 156 -2.65 11.46 13.43
CA GLU A 156 -1.68 12.53 13.78
C GLU A 156 -1.35 12.58 15.27
N LYS A 157 -2.34 12.26 16.13
CA LYS A 157 -2.14 12.16 17.58
C LYS A 157 -1.13 11.09 17.98
N TYR A 158 -1.05 9.99 17.24
CA TYR A 158 -0.24 8.82 17.55
C TYR A 158 0.97 8.66 16.60
N MET A 159 0.95 9.34 15.47
CA MET A 159 1.96 9.36 14.42
C MET A 159 2.20 10.81 13.98
N PRO A 160 2.86 11.64 14.82
CA PRO A 160 3.06 13.05 14.52
C PRO A 160 4.15 13.23 13.45
N SER A 161 3.87 12.82 12.21
CA SER A 161 4.59 13.31 11.03
C SER A 161 3.63 13.99 10.09
N LYS A 162 4.09 15.08 9.50
CA LYS A 162 3.34 15.72 8.42
C LYS A 162 3.55 14.92 7.15
N ILE A 163 2.47 14.71 6.39
CA ILE A 163 2.53 13.96 5.13
C ILE A 163 3.55 14.54 4.14
N ASN A 164 3.85 15.84 4.22
CA ASN A 164 4.79 16.46 3.30
C ASN A 164 6.19 15.83 3.43
N VAL A 165 6.57 15.35 4.62
CA VAL A 165 7.84 14.62 4.80
C VAL A 165 7.83 13.28 4.04
N SER A 166 6.70 12.58 4.03
CA SER A 166 6.53 11.36 3.21
C SER A 166 6.63 11.69 1.71
N PHE A 167 5.98 12.77 1.28
CA PHE A 167 6.01 13.23 -0.11
C PHE A 167 7.42 13.63 -0.54
N ASP A 168 8.08 14.50 0.22
CA ASP A 168 9.41 15.00 -0.08
C ASP A 168 10.39 13.82 -0.22
N ALA A 169 10.36 12.88 0.73
CA ALA A 169 11.19 11.68 0.67
C ALA A 169 10.89 10.78 -0.54
N ALA A 170 9.61 10.57 -0.87
CA ALA A 170 9.22 9.74 -2.02
C ALA A 170 9.58 10.39 -3.35
N ILE A 171 9.36 11.71 -3.50
CA ILE A 171 9.70 12.46 -4.70
C ILE A 171 11.21 12.54 -4.88
N GLU A 172 11.96 12.80 -3.81
CA GLU A 172 13.42 12.75 -3.84
C GLU A 172 13.92 11.37 -4.27
N ALA A 173 13.37 10.29 -3.69
CA ALA A 173 13.72 8.93 -4.06
C ALA A 173 13.45 8.64 -5.54
N VAL A 174 12.29 9.00 -6.07
CA VAL A 174 12.00 8.80 -7.51
C VAL A 174 12.91 9.67 -8.39
N THR A 175 13.15 10.93 -8.02
CA THR A 175 13.95 11.88 -8.82
C THR A 175 15.43 11.47 -8.93
N MET A 176 15.95 10.71 -7.97
CA MET A 176 17.29 10.12 -8.06
C MET A 176 17.40 9.04 -9.16
N ARG A 177 16.29 8.58 -9.74
CA ARG A 177 16.21 7.55 -10.78
C ARG A 177 15.69 8.17 -12.07
N PRO A 178 16.58 8.52 -13.04
CA PRO A 178 16.23 9.38 -14.16
C PRO A 178 15.19 8.80 -15.13
N ASP A 179 15.04 7.48 -15.16
CA ASP A 179 14.09 6.79 -16.03
C ASP A 179 12.69 6.60 -15.38
N MET A 180 12.51 7.10 -14.16
CA MET A 180 11.26 6.97 -13.40
C MET A 180 10.52 8.30 -13.29
N ASN A 181 9.19 8.24 -13.32
CA ASN A 181 8.34 9.42 -13.20
C ASN A 181 7.38 9.27 -12.03
N ALA A 182 7.31 10.28 -11.16
CA ALA A 182 6.37 10.32 -10.05
C ALA A 182 5.06 11.04 -10.44
N HIS A 183 3.94 10.47 -10.04
CA HIS A 183 2.60 10.97 -10.35
C HIS A 183 1.68 10.91 -9.13
N LEU A 184 0.66 11.76 -9.16
CA LEU A 184 -0.53 11.59 -8.34
C LEU A 184 -1.72 11.27 -9.24
N LEU A 185 -2.66 10.49 -8.71
CA LEU A 185 -3.92 10.27 -9.40
C LEU A 185 -4.82 11.51 -9.28
N PRO A 186 -5.24 12.11 -10.40
CA PRO A 186 -6.20 13.20 -10.37
C PRO A 186 -7.57 12.69 -9.92
N ARG A 187 -8.19 13.36 -8.94
CA ARG A 187 -9.56 13.05 -8.53
C ARG A 187 -10.52 13.12 -9.71
N TRP A 188 -11.39 12.12 -9.82
CA TRP A 188 -12.50 12.06 -10.77
C TRP A 188 -12.12 12.11 -12.25
N LYS A 189 -10.84 11.99 -12.58
CA LYS A 189 -10.37 11.95 -13.96
C LYS A 189 -9.87 10.56 -14.30
N LYS A 190 -10.30 10.07 -15.46
CA LYS A 190 -9.78 8.83 -16.02
C LYS A 190 -8.28 9.02 -16.34
N VAL A 191 -7.46 8.11 -15.84
CA VAL A 191 -6.06 7.96 -16.25
C VAL A 191 -5.96 6.66 -17.03
N VAL A 192 -5.40 6.73 -18.24
CA VAL A 192 -5.09 5.55 -19.04
C VAL A 192 -3.65 5.16 -18.72
N LEU A 193 -3.47 3.95 -18.20
CA LEU A 193 -2.14 3.41 -17.87
C LEU A 193 -1.51 2.70 -19.06
N PHE A 194 -2.32 2.02 -19.88
CA PHE A 194 -1.89 1.24 -21.04
C PHE A 194 -2.91 1.39 -22.17
N GLU A 195 -2.43 1.64 -23.38
CA GLU A 195 -3.24 1.77 -24.61
C GLU A 195 -3.58 0.44 -25.28
#